data_AF-A0A8T0IMG2-F1
#
_entry.id   AF-A0A8T0IMG2-F1
#
_cell.length_a   1.000
_cell.length_b   1.000
_cell.length_c   1.000
_cell.angle_alpha   90.00
_cell.angle_beta   90.00
_cell.angle_gamma   90.00
#
_symmetry.space_group_name_H-M   'P 1'
#
loop_
_entity.id
_entity.type
_entity.pdbx_description
1 polymer ?
#
loop_
_entity_poly.entity_id
_entity_poly.type
_entity_poly.pdbx_seq_one_letter_code
_entity_poly.pdbx_strand_id
1 'polypeptide(L)'
;MDPLRFAEEDENGKLPYEQFQRLEYEALAAKKRKNLAAKRAETAQTKAKQQDIFGASVDEIWDAAGFGATGGRRRRKGPKKKGRKKKAAGGLTPEINKKLGEANLLYATGQFDEAVEILKEVVRIAPNVADSYHTLGLLYDAKGDRTRALNFYMIAAHLTPKDIVLWKRLASWSMELDNPGQVIYCLQRAMRADPTDVDAKWDCASLYAELNDFQKAIDCLEQLLDVRPGDVEICKMIAKMRQKNGQPDLATQVLEKLIEEYPAEADLSAVNLLAELHMANGAFATTISWIDQARDLYSPDQPLPLDLSVKAGICHAYLGDLEAAE
;
A
#
# COMPACT_ATOMS: atom_id res chain seq x y z
N MET A 1 15.87 18.06 11.98
CA MET A 1 16.32 16.72 12.39
C MET A 1 17.68 16.53 11.76
N ASP A 2 18.68 16.14 12.53
CA ASP A 2 20.00 15.79 11.98
C ASP A 2 19.88 14.40 11.34
N PRO A 3 20.04 14.26 10.00
CA PRO A 3 19.90 12.98 9.32
C PRO A 3 20.93 11.94 9.75
N LEU A 4 22.10 12.36 10.25
CA LEU A 4 23.15 11.43 10.69
C LEU A 4 22.78 10.75 12.00
N ARG A 5 22.17 11.49 12.93
CA ARG A 5 21.64 10.94 14.19
C ARG A 5 20.50 9.94 14.00
N PHE A 6 19.83 9.99 12.86
CA PHE A 6 18.77 9.04 12.53
C PHE A 6 19.30 7.62 12.30
N ALA A 7 20.55 7.51 11.84
CA ALA A 7 21.18 6.22 11.58
C ALA A 7 21.88 5.64 12.81
N GLU A 8 22.04 6.42 13.87
CA GLU A 8 22.56 5.97 15.16
C GLU A 8 21.43 5.29 15.96
N GLU A 9 21.76 4.30 16.78
CA GLU A 9 20.78 3.67 17.67
C GLU A 9 20.17 4.73 18.59
N ASP A 10 18.86 4.91 18.52
CA ASP A 10 18.12 5.78 19.44
C ASP A 10 18.27 5.19 20.85
N GLU A 11 18.65 6.01 21.84
CA GLU A 11 18.77 5.60 23.25
C GLU A 11 17.49 4.95 23.80
N ASN A 12 16.37 5.12 23.10
CA ASN A 12 15.06 4.54 23.42
C ASN A 12 14.77 3.18 22.73
N GLY A 13 15.71 2.62 21.95
CA GLY A 13 15.55 1.33 21.27
C GLY A 13 14.52 1.33 20.13
N LYS A 14 14.12 2.50 19.61
CA LYS A 14 13.11 2.60 18.55
C LYS A 14 13.72 2.35 17.18
N LEU A 15 13.05 1.48 16.41
CA LEU A 15 13.45 1.15 15.06
C LEU A 15 13.21 2.37 14.14
N PRO A 16 14.12 2.73 13.22
CA PRO A 16 14.02 4.05 12.59
C PRO A 16 12.79 4.24 11.70
N TYR A 17 12.16 3.17 11.20
CA TYR A 17 10.91 3.26 10.46
C TYR A 17 9.75 3.83 11.32
N GLU A 18 9.75 3.58 12.63
CA GLU A 18 8.75 4.09 13.56
C GLU A 18 8.83 5.62 13.70
N GLN A 19 10.04 6.16 13.65
CA GLN A 19 10.26 7.61 13.65
C GLN A 19 9.69 8.24 12.37
N PHE A 20 9.91 7.62 11.20
CA PHE A 20 9.31 8.09 9.95
C PHE A 20 7.78 7.99 9.98
N GLN A 21 7.22 6.86 10.43
CA GLN A 21 5.76 6.69 10.58
C GLN A 21 5.16 7.78 11.47
N ARG A 22 5.80 8.08 12.60
CA ARG A 22 5.37 9.14 13.51
C ARG A 22 5.38 10.52 12.84
N LEU A 23 6.49 10.88 12.17
CA LEU A 23 6.61 12.16 11.48
C LEU A 23 5.54 12.32 10.40
N GLU A 24 5.21 11.25 9.69
CA GLU A 24 4.15 11.27 8.69
C GLU A 24 2.77 11.41 9.31
N TYR A 25 2.49 10.69 10.40
CA TYR A 25 1.25 10.83 11.13
C TYR A 25 1.06 12.26 11.62
N GLU A 26 2.10 12.86 12.20
CA GLU A 26 2.11 14.26 12.64
C GLU A 26 1.87 15.23 11.46
N ALA A 27 2.53 14.99 10.31
CA ALA A 27 2.32 15.79 9.11
C ALA A 27 0.88 15.69 8.57
N LEU A 28 0.30 14.49 8.56
CA LEU A 28 -1.06 14.23 8.11
C LEU A 28 -2.09 14.85 9.07
N ALA A 29 -1.87 14.74 10.37
CA ALA A 29 -2.68 15.40 11.40
C ALA A 29 -2.62 16.94 11.26
N ALA A 30 -1.43 17.50 11.04
CA ALA A 30 -1.25 18.94 10.80
C ALA A 30 -1.98 19.40 9.53
N LYS A 31 -1.94 18.61 8.45
CA LYS A 31 -2.68 18.89 7.22
C LYS A 31 -4.20 18.87 7.44
N LYS A 32 -4.71 17.85 8.17
CA LYS A 32 -6.14 17.78 8.54
C LYS A 32 -6.57 18.98 9.38
N ARG A 33 -5.78 19.39 10.38
CA ARG A 33 -6.04 20.59 11.21
C ARG A 33 -6.11 21.86 10.36
N LYS A 34 -5.16 22.05 9.44
CA LYS A 34 -5.16 23.20 8.50
C LYS A 34 -6.39 23.20 7.60
N ASN A 35 -6.78 22.05 7.05
CA ASN A 35 -7.97 21.95 6.21
C ASN A 35 -9.26 22.23 7.00
N LEU A 36 -9.36 21.76 8.24
CA LEU A 36 -10.50 22.04 9.11
C LEU A 36 -10.59 23.53 9.47
N ALA A 37 -9.44 24.15 9.78
CA ALA A 37 -9.37 25.59 10.03
C ALA A 37 -9.77 26.41 8.79
N ALA A 38 -9.34 25.99 7.60
CA ALA A 38 -9.75 26.62 6.34
C ALA A 38 -11.26 26.51 6.11
N LYS A 39 -11.86 25.32 6.30
CA LYS A 39 -13.32 25.14 6.19
C LYS A 39 -14.10 25.99 7.19
N ARG A 40 -13.62 26.11 8.44
CA ARG A 40 -14.21 26.99 9.47
C ARG A 40 -14.13 28.47 9.10
N ALA A 41 -13.01 28.91 8.53
CA ALA A 41 -12.84 30.28 8.07
C ALA A 41 -13.75 30.59 6.87
N GLU A 42 -13.91 29.66 5.93
CA GLU A 42 -14.85 29.80 4.81
C GLU A 42 -16.30 29.89 5.29
N THR A 43 -16.72 29.02 6.23
CA THR A 43 -18.08 29.06 6.80
C THR A 43 -18.35 30.35 7.57
N ALA A 44 -17.38 30.87 8.32
CA ALA A 44 -17.48 32.16 8.99
C ALA A 44 -17.60 33.32 7.99
N GLN A 45 -16.85 33.30 6.88
CA GLN A 45 -16.95 34.31 5.82
C GLN A 45 -18.30 34.27 5.09
N THR A 46 -18.86 33.08 4.82
CA THR A 46 -20.22 32.98 4.26
C THR A 46 -21.28 33.48 5.23
N LYS A 47 -21.17 33.17 6.53
CA LYS A 47 -22.10 33.68 7.55
C LYS A 47 -22.01 35.21 7.70
N ALA A 48 -20.79 35.77 7.69
CA ALA A 48 -20.58 37.21 7.71
C ALA A 48 -21.21 37.88 6.48
N LYS A 49 -20.94 37.37 5.27
CA LYS A 49 -21.58 37.87 4.04
C LYS A 49 -23.10 37.75 4.06
N GLN A 50 -23.64 36.68 4.64
CA GLN A 50 -25.08 36.48 4.73
C GLN A 50 -25.71 37.45 5.75
N GLN A 51 -25.04 37.71 6.87
CA GLN A 51 -25.47 38.73 7.84
C GLN A 51 -25.37 40.16 7.27
N ASP A 52 -24.32 40.47 6.50
CA ASP A 52 -24.18 41.77 5.82
C ASP A 52 -25.29 42.01 4.79
N ILE A 53 -25.83 40.95 4.16
CA ILE A 53 -26.95 41.05 3.21
C ILE A 53 -28.29 41.35 3.92
N PHE A 54 -28.48 40.90 5.17
CA PHE A 54 -29.72 41.15 5.92
C PHE A 54 -29.74 42.49 6.67
N GLY A 55 -28.63 43.25 6.66
CA GLY A 55 -28.52 44.58 7.26
C GLY A 55 -28.68 45.75 6.27
N ALA A 56 -28.77 45.47 4.97
CA ALA A 56 -28.97 46.50 3.94
C ALA A 56 -30.44 46.95 3.91
N SER A 57 -30.68 48.26 3.82
CA SER A 57 -32.03 48.80 3.65
C SER A 57 -32.60 48.40 2.29
N VAL A 58 -33.93 48.38 2.16
CA VAL A 58 -34.62 48.06 0.89
C VAL A 58 -34.14 48.97 -0.25
N ASP A 59 -33.73 50.20 0.07
CA ASP A 59 -33.18 51.17 -0.87
C ASP A 59 -31.77 50.80 -1.36
N GLU A 60 -30.91 50.26 -0.48
CA GLU A 60 -29.57 49.77 -0.86
C GLU A 60 -29.63 48.51 -1.73
N ILE A 61 -30.67 47.68 -1.54
CA ILE A 61 -30.94 46.49 -2.37
C ILE A 61 -31.40 46.89 -3.78
N TRP A 62 -32.16 47.98 -3.91
CA TRP A 62 -32.60 48.53 -5.20
C TRP A 62 -31.44 49.16 -6.00
N ASP A 63 -30.50 49.84 -5.33
CA ASP A 63 -29.30 50.39 -5.98
C ASP A 63 -28.30 49.29 -6.40
N ALA A 64 -28.22 48.19 -5.66
CA ALA A 64 -27.35 47.05 -5.98
C ALA A 64 -27.89 46.15 -7.13
N ALA A 65 -29.20 46.17 -7.38
CA ALA A 65 -29.88 45.29 -8.33
C ALA A 65 -29.82 45.74 -9.81
N GLY A 66 -29.29 46.95 -10.11
CA GLY A 66 -28.77 47.29 -11.44
C GLY A 66 -29.72 47.04 -12.63
N PHE A 67 -30.96 47.55 -12.56
CA PHE A 67 -31.81 47.70 -13.75
C PHE A 67 -31.29 48.85 -14.62
N GLY A 68 -30.21 48.58 -15.37
CA GLY A 68 -29.59 49.51 -16.31
C GLY A 68 -28.50 48.79 -17.11
N ALA A 69 -28.71 48.71 -18.42
CA ALA A 69 -28.04 47.78 -19.32
C ALA A 69 -26.53 48.03 -19.55
N THR A 70 -25.89 46.95 -20.02
CA THR A 70 -24.60 46.85 -20.75
C THR A 70 -23.29 46.88 -19.96
N GLY A 71 -22.47 45.84 -20.17
CA GLY A 71 -21.02 45.85 -19.91
C GLY A 71 -20.53 44.74 -18.97
N GLY A 72 -20.07 43.62 -19.55
CA GLY A 72 -19.53 42.46 -18.84
C GLY A 72 -18.43 42.80 -17.82
N ARG A 73 -18.71 42.57 -16.53
CA ARG A 73 -17.72 42.68 -15.45
C ARG A 73 -16.82 41.43 -15.44
N ARG A 74 -15.61 41.61 -15.98
CA ARG A 74 -14.46 40.72 -15.82
C ARG A 74 -14.27 40.36 -14.33
N ARG A 75 -14.35 39.07 -14.01
CA ARG A 75 -13.87 38.50 -12.74
C ARG A 75 -12.41 38.91 -12.54
N ARG A 76 -12.14 39.82 -11.59
CA ARG A 76 -10.78 40.10 -11.11
C ARG A 76 -10.25 38.82 -10.44
N LYS A 77 -9.38 38.09 -11.16
CA LYS A 77 -8.52 37.05 -10.59
C LYS A 77 -7.71 37.71 -9.46
N GLY A 78 -8.01 37.36 -8.21
CA GLY A 78 -7.17 37.71 -7.07
C GLY A 78 -5.73 37.26 -7.30
N PRO A 79 -4.73 37.89 -6.67
CA PRO A 79 -3.34 37.54 -6.87
C PRO A 79 -3.18 36.08 -6.49
N LYS A 80 -2.84 35.23 -7.49
CA LYS A 80 -2.37 33.87 -7.24
C LYS A 80 -1.23 34.02 -6.25
N LYS A 81 -1.44 33.67 -4.97
CA LYS A 81 -0.35 33.50 -4.01
C LYS A 81 0.64 32.59 -4.73
N LYS A 82 1.80 33.14 -5.09
CA LYS A 82 2.92 32.38 -5.62
C LYS A 82 3.15 31.28 -4.60
N GLY A 83 2.65 30.08 -4.90
CA GLY A 83 3.01 28.89 -4.15
C GLY A 83 4.53 28.95 -4.06
N ARG A 84 5.04 28.92 -2.83
CA ARG A 84 6.48 28.82 -2.54
C ARG A 84 7.02 27.83 -3.56
N LYS A 85 7.81 28.34 -4.53
CA LYS A 85 8.38 27.49 -5.58
C LYS A 85 8.98 26.31 -4.83
N LYS A 86 8.44 25.09 -5.04
CA LYS A 86 9.23 23.90 -4.81
C LYS A 86 10.52 24.23 -5.54
N LYS A 87 11.63 24.39 -4.81
CA LYS A 87 12.92 24.53 -5.44
C LYS A 87 12.99 23.31 -6.36
N ALA A 88 12.91 23.56 -7.66
CA ALA A 88 13.24 22.56 -8.65
C ALA A 88 14.58 21.99 -8.21
N ALA A 89 14.74 20.68 -8.30
CA ALA A 89 16.02 20.01 -8.10
C ALA A 89 17.06 20.74 -8.96
N GLY A 90 17.76 21.70 -8.35
CA GLY A 90 18.92 22.31 -8.94
C GLY A 90 19.93 21.19 -8.95
N GLY A 91 20.51 20.91 -10.13
CA GLY A 91 21.58 19.93 -10.23
C GLY A 91 22.58 20.13 -9.10
N LEU A 92 23.05 19.02 -8.54
CA LEU A 92 24.06 19.01 -7.50
C LEU A 92 25.21 19.94 -7.89
N THR A 93 25.72 20.71 -6.92
CA THR A 93 26.87 21.56 -7.20
C THR A 93 28.04 20.68 -7.66
N PRO A 94 28.90 21.17 -8.58
CA PRO A 94 30.07 20.41 -9.01
C PRO A 94 30.94 19.94 -7.84
N GLU A 95 30.98 20.72 -6.76
CA GLU A 95 31.66 20.37 -5.51
C GLU A 95 31.05 19.14 -4.82
N ILE A 96 29.72 19.08 -4.67
CA ILE A 96 29.06 17.91 -4.06
C ILE A 96 29.24 16.68 -4.94
N ASN A 97 29.10 16.83 -6.26
CA ASN A 97 29.33 15.71 -7.20
C ASN A 97 30.77 15.19 -7.12
N LYS A 98 31.75 16.10 -6.98
CA LYS A 98 33.15 15.72 -6.78
C LYS A 98 33.32 14.92 -5.48
N LYS A 99 32.77 15.41 -4.36
CA LYS A 99 32.83 14.71 -3.07
C LYS A 99 32.14 13.34 -3.10
N LEU A 100 31.00 13.22 -3.77
CA LEU A 100 30.33 11.92 -3.97
C LEU A 100 31.19 10.96 -4.80
N GLY A 101 31.81 11.46 -5.89
CA GLY A 101 32.73 10.67 -6.71
C GLY A 101 33.96 10.20 -5.92
N GLU A 102 34.54 11.08 -5.10
CA GLU A 102 35.65 10.77 -4.20
C GLU A 102 35.27 9.70 -3.17
N ALA A 103 34.12 9.84 -2.51
CA ALA A 103 33.64 8.84 -1.56
C ALA A 103 33.38 7.46 -2.21
N ASN A 104 32.84 7.44 -3.44
CA ASN A 104 32.63 6.20 -4.18
C ASN A 104 33.96 5.53 -4.58
N LEU A 105 34.98 6.32 -4.91
CA LEU A 105 36.33 5.81 -5.18
C LEU A 105 36.95 5.20 -3.92
N LEU A 106 36.85 5.89 -2.78
CA LEU A 106 37.34 5.40 -1.49
C LEU A 106 36.62 4.12 -1.05
N TYR A 107 35.32 4.01 -1.32
CA TYR A 107 34.58 2.77 -1.14
C TYR A 107 35.17 1.64 -2.00
N ALA A 108 35.41 1.88 -3.29
CA ALA A 108 35.98 0.88 -4.19
C ALA A 108 37.41 0.48 -3.82
N THR A 109 38.18 1.35 -3.17
CA THR A 109 39.55 1.07 -2.70
C THR A 109 39.60 0.54 -1.25
N GLY A 110 38.45 0.33 -0.61
CA GLY A 110 38.36 -0.21 0.76
C GLY A 110 38.66 0.78 1.88
N GLN A 111 38.85 2.07 1.57
CA GLN A 111 39.13 3.14 2.53
C GLN A 111 37.84 3.66 3.16
N PHE A 112 37.15 2.77 3.89
CA PHE A 112 35.78 3.01 4.30
C PHE A 112 35.60 4.12 5.33
N ASP A 113 36.56 4.34 6.23
CA ASP A 113 36.45 5.40 7.26
C ASP A 113 36.56 6.80 6.65
N GLU A 114 37.49 7.00 5.71
CA GLU A 114 37.64 8.25 4.97
C GLU A 114 36.41 8.54 4.11
N ALA A 115 35.87 7.51 3.43
CA ALA A 115 34.64 7.63 2.66
C ALA A 115 33.45 8.09 3.54
N VAL A 116 33.32 7.54 4.75
CA VAL A 116 32.27 7.93 5.70
C VAL A 116 32.39 9.39 6.10
N GLU A 117 33.60 9.90 6.40
CA GLU A 117 33.78 11.30 6.79
C GLU A 117 33.43 12.26 5.64
N ILE A 118 33.84 11.96 4.41
CA ILE A 118 33.47 12.76 3.23
C ILE A 118 31.95 12.77 3.04
N LEU A 119 31.28 11.62 3.19
CA LEU A 119 29.83 11.55 3.06
C LEU A 119 29.09 12.28 4.18
N LYS A 120 29.60 12.26 5.42
CA LYS A 120 29.05 13.08 6.51
C LYS A 120 29.15 14.57 6.20
N GLU A 121 30.24 15.03 5.58
CA GLU A 121 30.32 16.41 5.10
C GLU A 121 29.29 16.71 4.01
N VAL A 122 29.12 15.80 3.04
CA VAL A 122 28.09 15.94 2.01
C VAL A 122 26.70 16.06 2.64
N VAL A 123 26.38 15.22 3.63
CA VAL A 123 25.10 15.26 4.36
C VAL A 123 24.92 16.59 5.09
N ARG A 124 25.98 17.15 5.71
CA ARG A 124 25.92 18.46 6.38
C ARG A 124 25.65 19.60 5.40
N ILE A 125 26.25 19.56 4.21
CA ILE A 125 26.13 20.61 3.18
C ILE A 125 24.80 20.47 2.42
N ALA A 126 24.42 19.24 2.09
CA ALA A 126 23.30 18.90 1.21
C ALA A 126 22.52 17.67 1.75
N PRO A 127 21.71 17.85 2.81
CA PRO A 127 21.03 16.74 3.50
C PRO A 127 19.93 16.05 2.69
N ASN A 128 19.59 16.52 1.49
CA ASN A 128 18.52 15.96 0.66
C ASN A 128 19.06 15.17 -0.55
N VAL A 129 20.35 14.83 -0.54
CA VAL A 129 20.99 14.03 -1.58
C VAL A 129 20.84 12.55 -1.22
N ALA A 130 20.04 11.80 -1.98
CA ALA A 130 19.81 10.38 -1.68
C ALA A 130 21.08 9.54 -1.80
N ASP A 131 21.90 9.82 -2.83
CA ASP A 131 23.13 9.09 -3.14
C ASP A 131 24.10 9.05 -1.95
N SER A 132 24.23 10.14 -1.19
CA SER A 132 25.11 10.14 -0.01
C SER A 132 24.68 9.14 1.05
N TYR A 133 23.37 8.99 1.27
CA TYR A 133 22.85 8.01 2.21
C TYR A 133 22.91 6.60 1.65
N HIS A 134 22.70 6.43 0.33
CA HIS A 134 22.87 5.14 -0.32
C HIS A 134 24.32 4.63 -0.20
N THR A 135 25.32 5.48 -0.49
CA THR A 135 26.74 5.12 -0.33
C THR A 135 27.13 4.89 1.12
N LEU A 136 26.59 5.67 2.08
CA LEU A 136 26.76 5.37 3.51
C LEU A 136 26.19 3.98 3.86
N GLY A 137 25.01 3.64 3.32
CA GLY A 137 24.43 2.31 3.45
C GLY A 137 25.35 1.20 2.96
N LEU A 138 25.92 1.35 1.75
CA LEU A 138 26.89 0.42 1.17
C LEU A 138 28.14 0.25 2.04
N LEU A 139 28.66 1.35 2.57
CA LEU A 139 29.85 1.36 3.42
C LEU A 139 29.63 0.60 4.73
N TYR A 140 28.49 0.82 5.40
CA TYR A 140 28.18 0.12 6.64
C TYR A 140 27.86 -1.36 6.41
N ASP A 141 27.21 -1.71 5.30
CA ASP A 141 26.97 -3.11 4.92
C ASP A 141 28.30 -3.84 4.66
N ALA A 142 29.23 -3.20 3.93
CA ALA A 142 30.57 -3.73 3.71
C ALA A 142 31.40 -3.89 5.01
N LYS A 143 31.12 -3.08 6.04
CA LYS A 143 31.69 -3.22 7.38
C LYS A 143 31.01 -4.29 8.24
N GLY A 144 29.93 -4.91 7.75
CA GLY A 144 29.12 -5.89 8.48
C GLY A 144 28.10 -5.27 9.45
N ASP A 145 27.95 -3.94 9.44
CA ASP A 145 26.97 -3.24 10.28
C ASP A 145 25.64 -3.08 9.53
N ARG A 146 24.90 -4.19 9.46
CA ARG A 146 23.64 -4.28 8.71
C ARG A 146 22.56 -3.34 9.25
N THR A 147 22.55 -3.08 10.56
CA THR A 147 21.60 -2.17 11.21
C THR A 147 21.79 -0.73 10.73
N ARG A 148 23.01 -0.19 10.81
CA ARG A 148 23.29 1.17 10.31
C ARG A 148 23.10 1.27 8.81
N ALA A 149 23.51 0.25 8.06
CA ALA A 149 23.29 0.19 6.63
C ALA A 149 21.81 0.37 6.27
N LEU A 150 20.94 -0.42 6.92
CA LEU A 150 19.50 -0.37 6.71
C LEU A 150 18.91 1.00 7.04
N ASN A 151 19.36 1.64 8.12
CA ASN A 151 18.90 2.97 8.51
C ASN A 151 19.25 4.01 7.45
N PHE A 152 20.48 4.00 6.92
CA PHE A 152 20.89 4.92 5.86
C PHE A 152 20.14 4.67 4.56
N TYR A 153 19.95 3.42 4.15
CA TYR A 153 19.13 3.09 2.99
C TYR A 153 17.68 3.54 3.15
N MET A 154 17.12 3.47 4.36
CA MET A 154 15.76 3.95 4.61
C MET A 154 15.65 5.47 4.45
N ILE A 155 16.66 6.24 4.89
CA ILE A 155 16.73 7.69 4.60
C ILE A 155 16.80 7.91 3.08
N ALA A 156 17.65 7.16 2.36
CA ALA A 156 17.78 7.26 0.91
C ALA A 156 16.42 7.00 0.22
N ALA A 157 15.72 5.93 0.59
CA ALA A 157 14.41 5.57 0.06
C ALA A 157 13.34 6.64 0.32
N HIS A 158 13.41 7.31 1.47
CA HIS A 158 12.55 8.44 1.77
C HIS A 158 12.81 9.67 0.90
N LEU A 159 14.04 9.85 0.42
CA LEU A 159 14.41 10.91 -0.53
C LEU A 159 14.09 10.51 -1.97
N THR A 160 14.05 9.22 -2.28
CA THR A 160 13.63 8.64 -3.57
C THR A 160 12.35 7.80 -3.45
N PRO A 161 11.21 8.38 -3.04
CA PRO A 161 10.02 7.60 -2.69
C PRO A 161 9.37 6.82 -3.85
N LYS A 162 9.84 7.02 -5.09
CA LYS A 162 9.40 6.28 -6.28
C LYS A 162 10.30 5.09 -6.64
N ASP A 163 11.41 4.91 -5.93
CA ASP A 163 12.34 3.81 -6.14
C ASP A 163 11.79 2.52 -5.49
N ILE A 164 10.98 1.79 -6.26
CA ILE A 164 10.34 0.55 -5.82
C ILE A 164 11.39 -0.50 -5.47
N VAL A 165 12.48 -0.56 -6.25
CA VAL A 165 13.56 -1.55 -6.08
C VAL A 165 14.21 -1.37 -4.71
N LEU A 166 14.51 -0.13 -4.32
CA LEU A 166 15.07 0.15 -3.00
C LEU A 166 14.10 -0.21 -1.87
N TRP A 167 12.81 0.08 -2.01
CA TRP A 167 11.81 -0.33 -1.00
C TRP A 167 11.67 -1.84 -0.86
N LYS A 168 11.66 -2.59 -1.98
CA LYS A 168 11.60 -4.06 -1.97
C LYS A 168 12.88 -4.67 -1.37
N ARG A 169 14.05 -4.12 -1.70
CA ARG A 169 15.32 -4.55 -1.08
C ARG A 169 15.31 -4.33 0.43
N LEU A 170 14.85 -3.16 0.90
CA LEU A 170 14.70 -2.88 2.33
C LEU A 170 13.73 -3.85 3.00
N ALA A 171 12.59 -4.15 2.37
CA ALA A 171 11.64 -5.14 2.89
C ALA A 171 12.27 -6.52 3.05
N SER A 172 12.99 -7.01 2.02
CA SER A 172 13.71 -8.29 2.07
C SER A 172 14.75 -8.34 3.20
N TRP A 173 15.54 -7.28 3.38
CA TRP A 173 16.51 -7.22 4.48
C TRP A 173 15.82 -7.17 5.85
N SER A 174 14.69 -6.48 5.96
CA SER A 174 13.90 -6.47 7.19
C SER A 174 13.27 -7.82 7.50
N MET A 175 12.97 -8.66 6.49
CA MET A 175 12.51 -10.04 6.70
C MET A 175 13.63 -10.91 7.28
N GLU A 176 14.85 -10.79 6.76
CA GLU A 176 16.02 -11.51 7.29
C GLU A 176 16.36 -11.14 8.73
N LEU A 177 16.00 -9.92 9.16
CA LEU A 177 16.17 -9.42 10.52
C LEU A 177 14.96 -9.69 11.43
N ASP A 178 13.98 -10.47 10.96
CA ASP A 178 12.74 -10.82 11.68
C ASP A 178 12.01 -9.58 12.25
N ASN A 179 11.94 -8.52 11.44
CA ASN A 179 11.31 -7.26 11.82
C ASN A 179 10.02 -7.01 10.99
N PRO A 180 8.91 -7.71 11.29
CA PRO A 180 7.71 -7.67 10.47
C PRO A 180 7.10 -6.28 10.34
N GLY A 181 7.22 -5.44 11.38
CA GLY A 181 6.72 -4.05 11.35
C GLY A 181 7.42 -3.20 10.30
N GLN A 182 8.75 -3.37 10.15
CA GLN A 182 9.50 -2.67 9.12
C GLN A 182 9.26 -3.23 7.73
N VAL A 183 9.10 -4.56 7.61
CA VAL A 183 8.75 -5.19 6.33
C VAL A 183 7.44 -4.64 5.80
N ILE A 184 6.38 -4.63 6.63
CA ILE A 184 5.08 -4.04 6.28
C ILE A 184 5.25 -2.59 5.82
N TYR A 185 6.03 -1.81 6.57
CA TYR A 185 6.26 -0.42 6.23
C TYR A 185 6.91 -0.24 4.85
N CYS A 186 7.95 -1.00 4.56
CA CYS A 186 8.65 -0.96 3.28
C CYS A 186 7.78 -1.45 2.11
N LEU A 187 7.01 -2.52 2.30
CA LEU A 187 6.07 -3.02 1.28
C LEU A 187 4.96 -2.01 0.99
N GLN A 188 4.37 -1.38 2.02
CA GLN A 188 3.39 -0.31 1.83
C GLN A 188 3.97 0.89 1.06
N ARG A 189 5.28 1.17 1.20
CA ARG A 189 5.95 2.20 0.39
C ARG A 189 6.11 1.77 -1.05
N ALA A 190 6.52 0.53 -1.29
CA ALA A 190 6.60 -0.05 -2.63
C ALA A 190 5.24 0.02 -3.34
N MET A 191 4.16 -0.40 -2.67
CA MET A 191 2.78 -0.33 -3.20
C MET A 191 2.31 1.11 -3.47
N ARG A 192 2.79 2.11 -2.70
CA ARG A 192 2.49 3.53 -2.97
C ARG A 192 3.31 4.08 -4.14
N ALA A 193 4.53 3.60 -4.32
CA ALA A 193 5.40 3.98 -5.43
C ALA A 193 4.86 3.42 -6.76
N ASP A 194 4.40 2.18 -6.74
CA ASP A 194 3.71 1.51 -7.83
C ASP A 194 2.49 0.72 -7.34
N PRO A 195 1.28 1.28 -7.52
CA PRO A 195 0.03 0.59 -7.18
C PRO A 195 -0.27 -0.66 -8.01
N THR A 196 0.50 -0.94 -9.07
CA THR A 196 0.33 -2.11 -9.94
C THR A 196 1.33 -3.24 -9.66
N ASP A 197 2.29 -3.03 -8.75
CA ASP A 197 3.24 -4.06 -8.33
C ASP A 197 2.50 -5.20 -7.61
N VAL A 198 2.40 -6.34 -8.29
CA VAL A 198 1.71 -7.53 -7.81
C VAL A 198 2.49 -8.19 -6.69
N ASP A 199 3.81 -8.31 -6.83
CA ASP A 199 4.65 -8.99 -5.85
C ASP A 199 4.59 -8.27 -4.50
N ALA A 200 4.70 -6.93 -4.51
CA ALA A 200 4.69 -6.14 -3.29
C ALA A 200 3.36 -6.27 -2.52
N LYS A 201 2.23 -6.37 -3.23
CA LYS A 201 0.92 -6.61 -2.61
C LYS A 201 0.80 -8.04 -2.10
N TRP A 202 1.31 -9.02 -2.85
CA TRP A 202 1.30 -10.42 -2.48
C TRP A 202 2.12 -10.66 -1.21
N ASP A 203 3.36 -10.19 -1.19
CA ASP A 203 4.25 -10.27 -0.03
C ASP A 203 3.63 -9.60 1.20
N CYS A 204 2.93 -8.47 1.01
CA CYS A 204 2.25 -7.77 2.08
C CYS A 204 1.06 -8.57 2.64
N ALA A 205 0.26 -9.18 1.75
CA ALA A 205 -0.84 -10.05 2.14
C ALA A 205 -0.35 -11.30 2.89
N SER A 206 0.70 -11.96 2.37
CA SER A 206 1.31 -13.13 3.01
C SER A 206 1.82 -12.80 4.41
N LEU A 207 2.53 -11.68 4.56
CA LEU A 207 3.02 -11.27 5.88
C LEU A 207 1.89 -10.95 6.85
N TYR A 208 0.82 -10.29 6.41
CA TYR A 208 -0.36 -10.08 7.27
C TYR A 208 -1.02 -11.40 7.67
N ALA A 209 -1.07 -12.37 6.76
CA ALA A 209 -1.61 -13.69 7.05
C ALA A 209 -0.76 -14.45 8.09
N GLU A 210 0.57 -14.37 8.00
CA GLU A 210 1.49 -14.94 8.99
C GLU A 210 1.34 -14.31 10.38
N LEU A 211 1.08 -13.00 10.43
CA LEU A 211 0.80 -12.26 11.65
C LEU A 211 -0.64 -12.44 12.17
N ASN A 212 -1.44 -13.30 11.53
CA ASN A 212 -2.86 -13.52 11.81
C ASN A 212 -3.76 -12.26 11.70
N ASP A 213 -3.29 -11.22 11.01
CA ASP A 213 -4.11 -10.05 10.68
C ASP A 213 -4.86 -10.31 9.36
N PHE A 214 -5.79 -11.27 9.43
CA PHE A 214 -6.48 -11.79 8.24
C PHE A 214 -7.25 -10.70 7.50
N GLN A 215 -7.81 -9.70 8.20
CA GLN A 215 -8.53 -8.61 7.56
C GLN A 215 -7.61 -7.77 6.67
N LYS A 216 -6.42 -7.39 7.13
CA LYS A 216 -5.48 -6.64 6.29
C LYS A 216 -4.92 -7.49 5.16
N ALA A 217 -4.74 -8.80 5.37
CA ALA A 217 -4.36 -9.72 4.30
C ALA A 217 -5.42 -9.72 3.19
N ILE A 218 -6.71 -9.80 3.55
CA ILE A 218 -7.83 -9.71 2.60
C ILE A 218 -7.81 -8.37 1.86
N ASP A 219 -7.66 -7.24 2.55
CA ASP A 219 -7.63 -5.92 1.91
C ASP A 219 -6.48 -5.78 0.87
N CYS A 220 -5.34 -6.43 1.11
CA CYS A 220 -4.22 -6.48 0.16
C CYS A 220 -4.51 -7.38 -1.04
N LEU A 221 -5.16 -8.53 -0.82
CA LEU A 221 -5.56 -9.46 -1.88
C LEU A 221 -6.70 -8.91 -2.75
N GLU A 222 -7.64 -8.16 -2.18
CA GLU A 222 -8.69 -7.48 -2.95
C GLU A 222 -8.10 -6.43 -3.89
N GLN A 223 -7.09 -5.67 -3.43
CA GLN A 223 -6.33 -4.76 -4.30
C GLN A 223 -5.53 -5.48 -5.40
N LEU A 224 -5.22 -6.76 -5.22
CA LEU A 224 -4.61 -7.60 -6.26
C LEU A 224 -5.65 -8.06 -7.28
N LEU A 225 -6.84 -8.44 -6.81
CA LEU A 225 -7.96 -8.82 -7.66
C LEU A 225 -8.43 -7.65 -8.55
N ASP A 226 -8.33 -6.41 -8.08
CA ASP A 226 -8.56 -5.20 -8.89
C ASP A 226 -7.60 -5.10 -10.10
N VAL A 227 -6.37 -5.63 -9.98
CA VAL A 227 -5.35 -5.61 -11.05
C VAL A 227 -5.44 -6.85 -11.93
N ARG A 228 -5.76 -8.01 -11.35
CA ARG A 228 -5.96 -9.28 -12.05
C ARG A 228 -7.33 -9.86 -11.69
N PRO A 229 -8.41 -9.37 -12.33
CA PRO A 229 -9.74 -9.95 -12.13
C PRO A 229 -9.73 -11.42 -12.54
N GLY A 230 -10.40 -12.28 -11.77
CA GLY A 230 -10.54 -13.70 -12.08
C GLY A 230 -9.33 -14.60 -11.76
N ASP A 231 -8.24 -14.04 -11.21
CA ASP A 231 -7.08 -14.84 -10.79
C ASP A 231 -7.45 -15.84 -9.68
N VAL A 232 -7.41 -17.12 -10.05
CA VAL A 232 -7.86 -18.24 -9.22
C VAL A 232 -7.08 -18.32 -7.90
N GLU A 233 -5.76 -18.09 -7.93
CA GLU A 233 -4.94 -18.20 -6.73
C GLU A 233 -5.22 -17.06 -5.76
N ILE A 234 -5.47 -15.85 -6.27
CA ILE A 234 -5.90 -14.72 -5.43
C ILE A 234 -7.24 -15.02 -4.77
N CYS A 235 -8.24 -15.48 -5.53
CA CYS A 235 -9.56 -15.82 -4.99
C CYS A 235 -9.50 -16.95 -3.94
N LYS A 236 -8.71 -18.01 -4.20
CA LYS A 236 -8.46 -19.09 -3.23
C LYS A 236 -7.81 -18.56 -1.96
N MET A 237 -6.85 -17.65 -2.08
CA MET A 237 -6.20 -17.05 -0.92
C MET A 237 -7.18 -16.19 -0.11
N ILE A 238 -8.00 -15.35 -0.77
CA ILE A 238 -9.04 -14.55 -0.11
C ILE A 238 -10.02 -15.48 0.63
N ALA A 239 -10.50 -16.54 0.00
CA ALA A 239 -11.43 -17.49 0.61
C ALA A 239 -10.81 -18.14 1.87
N LYS A 240 -9.55 -18.61 1.79
CA LYS A 240 -8.82 -19.14 2.95
C LYS A 240 -8.65 -18.12 4.06
N MET A 241 -8.32 -16.87 3.72
CA MET A 241 -8.18 -15.80 4.72
C MET A 241 -9.53 -15.46 5.37
N ARG A 242 -10.62 -15.39 4.60
CA ARG A 242 -11.98 -15.14 5.10
C ARG A 242 -12.46 -16.28 6.01
N GLN A 243 -12.17 -17.53 5.66
CA GLN A 243 -12.44 -18.68 6.53
C GLN A 243 -11.72 -18.54 7.88
N LYS A 244 -10.41 -18.24 7.87
CA LYS A 244 -9.63 -18.01 9.10
C LYS A 244 -10.11 -16.79 9.89
N ASN A 245 -10.65 -15.78 9.21
CA ASN A 245 -11.25 -14.59 9.82
C ASN A 245 -12.67 -14.83 10.37
N GLY A 246 -13.19 -16.07 10.35
CA GLY A 246 -14.52 -16.41 10.84
C GLY A 246 -15.66 -15.95 9.92
N GLN A 247 -15.40 -15.75 8.63
CA GLN A 247 -16.35 -15.29 7.62
C GLN A 247 -16.54 -16.36 6.53
N PRO A 248 -17.04 -17.57 6.85
CA PRO A 248 -17.14 -18.67 5.89
C PRO A 248 -18.12 -18.37 4.75
N ASP A 249 -19.22 -17.66 5.01
CA ASP A 249 -20.20 -17.29 3.98
C ASP A 249 -19.59 -16.35 2.92
N LEU A 250 -18.71 -15.43 3.33
CA LEU A 250 -18.01 -14.55 2.40
C LEU A 250 -16.89 -15.31 1.68
N ALA A 251 -16.34 -16.36 2.27
CA ALA A 251 -15.34 -17.20 1.63
C ALA A 251 -15.93 -17.99 0.46
N THR A 252 -17.12 -18.59 0.64
CA THR A 252 -17.83 -19.30 -0.44
C THR A 252 -18.23 -18.33 -1.55
N GLN A 253 -18.81 -17.17 -1.21
CA GLN A 253 -19.24 -16.16 -2.19
C GLN A 253 -18.13 -15.72 -3.14
N VAL A 254 -16.88 -15.61 -2.66
CA VAL A 254 -15.73 -15.22 -3.50
C VAL A 254 -15.46 -16.28 -4.57
N LEU A 255 -15.53 -17.57 -4.22
CA LEU A 255 -15.27 -18.67 -5.15
C LEU A 255 -16.46 -18.92 -6.08
N GLU A 256 -17.69 -18.78 -5.58
CA GLU A 256 -18.91 -18.86 -6.40
C GLU A 256 -18.88 -17.79 -7.49
N LYS A 257 -18.58 -16.54 -7.11
CA LYS A 257 -18.44 -15.43 -8.05
C LYS A 257 -17.33 -15.66 -9.08
N LEU A 258 -16.20 -16.24 -8.67
CA LEU A 258 -15.12 -16.61 -9.59
C LEU A 258 -15.62 -17.58 -10.68
N ILE A 259 -16.34 -18.62 -10.29
CA ILE A 259 -16.85 -19.64 -11.23
C ILE A 259 -17.95 -19.06 -12.13
N GLU A 260 -18.80 -18.18 -11.61
CA GLU A 260 -19.90 -17.57 -12.38
C GLU A 260 -19.43 -16.49 -13.36
N GLU A 261 -18.54 -15.58 -12.93
CA GLU A 261 -18.10 -14.44 -13.74
C GLU A 261 -16.90 -14.77 -14.64
N TYR A 262 -16.02 -15.68 -14.19
CA TYR A 262 -14.78 -16.06 -14.89
C TYR A 262 -14.67 -17.58 -15.10
N PRO A 263 -15.67 -18.25 -15.70
CA PRO A 263 -15.70 -19.71 -15.86
C PRO A 263 -14.56 -20.26 -16.72
N ALA A 264 -13.88 -19.44 -17.53
CA ALA A 264 -12.73 -19.88 -18.31
C ALA A 264 -11.40 -19.85 -17.52
N GLU A 265 -11.34 -19.05 -16.46
CA GLU A 265 -10.14 -18.89 -15.63
C GLU A 265 -10.20 -19.81 -14.43
N ALA A 266 -11.38 -20.00 -13.86
CA ALA A 266 -11.64 -20.94 -12.79
C ALA A 266 -11.24 -22.38 -13.16
N ASP A 267 -10.84 -23.14 -12.16
CA ASP A 267 -10.43 -24.53 -12.31
C ASP A 267 -11.03 -25.43 -11.23
N LEU A 268 -10.82 -26.73 -11.38
CA LEU A 268 -11.29 -27.73 -10.41
C LEU A 268 -10.67 -27.54 -9.01
N SER A 269 -9.55 -26.82 -8.88
CA SER A 269 -8.93 -26.55 -7.58
C SER A 269 -9.72 -25.52 -6.78
N ALA A 270 -10.32 -24.52 -7.44
CA ALA A 270 -11.24 -23.57 -6.81
C ALA A 270 -12.54 -24.25 -6.39
N VAL A 271 -13.11 -25.10 -7.25
CA VAL A 271 -14.32 -25.89 -6.97
C VAL A 271 -14.08 -26.80 -5.76
N ASN A 272 -12.91 -27.44 -5.69
CA ASN A 272 -12.54 -28.30 -4.58
C ASN A 272 -12.53 -27.58 -3.24
N LEU A 273 -11.94 -26.37 -3.20
CA LEU A 273 -11.96 -25.53 -2.02
C LEU A 273 -13.37 -25.04 -1.66
N LEU A 274 -14.18 -24.69 -2.67
CA LEU A 274 -15.58 -24.30 -2.48
C LEU A 274 -16.40 -25.44 -1.85
N ALA A 275 -16.21 -26.67 -2.35
CA ALA A 275 -16.84 -27.86 -1.80
C ALA A 275 -16.44 -28.10 -0.34
N GLU A 276 -15.15 -28.00 0.00
CA GLU A 276 -14.68 -28.11 1.39
C GLU A 276 -15.36 -27.08 2.31
N LEU A 277 -15.48 -25.83 1.86
CA LEU A 277 -16.11 -24.76 2.63
C LEU A 277 -17.61 -25.00 2.84
N HIS A 278 -18.34 -25.41 1.80
CA HIS A 278 -19.77 -25.73 1.91
C HIS A 278 -20.02 -26.96 2.77
N MET A 279 -19.23 -28.02 2.63
CA MET A 279 -19.31 -29.21 3.48
C MET A 279 -19.06 -28.88 4.95
N ALA A 280 -18.06 -28.03 5.25
CA ALA A 280 -17.80 -27.57 6.61
C ALA A 280 -18.98 -26.80 7.22
N ASN A 281 -19.78 -26.12 6.39
CA ASN A 281 -21.01 -25.43 6.78
C ASN A 281 -22.26 -26.33 6.78
N GLY A 282 -22.13 -27.62 6.44
CA GLY A 282 -23.25 -28.58 6.35
C GLY A 282 -24.12 -28.41 5.09
N ALA A 283 -23.67 -27.63 4.11
CA ALA A 283 -24.38 -27.37 2.87
C ALA A 283 -24.07 -28.46 1.81
N PHE A 284 -24.48 -29.69 2.10
CA PHE A 284 -24.16 -30.85 1.27
C PHE A 284 -24.85 -30.83 -0.10
N ALA A 285 -26.10 -30.36 -0.17
CA ALA A 285 -26.85 -30.28 -1.43
C ALA A 285 -26.27 -29.23 -2.40
N THR A 286 -25.83 -28.08 -1.88
CA THR A 286 -25.18 -27.04 -2.70
C THR A 286 -23.82 -27.51 -3.18
N THR A 287 -23.08 -28.26 -2.34
CA THR A 287 -21.80 -28.87 -2.72
C THR A 287 -21.96 -29.77 -3.94
N ILE A 288 -22.95 -30.68 -3.94
CA ILE A 288 -23.21 -31.57 -5.09
C ILE A 288 -23.53 -30.76 -6.35
N SER A 289 -24.42 -29.75 -6.23
CA SER A 289 -24.77 -28.89 -7.36
C SER A 289 -23.55 -28.21 -7.98
N TRP A 290 -22.62 -27.71 -7.16
CA TRP A 290 -21.39 -27.08 -7.65
C TRP A 290 -20.43 -28.08 -8.28
N ILE A 291 -20.31 -29.30 -7.73
CA ILE A 291 -19.47 -30.36 -8.30
C ILE A 291 -20.02 -30.82 -9.65
N ASP A 292 -21.33 -31.00 -9.77
CA ASP A 292 -21.99 -31.38 -11.03
C ASP A 292 -21.80 -30.30 -12.09
N GLN A 293 -22.00 -29.04 -11.72
CA GLN A 293 -21.74 -27.90 -12.61
C GLN A 293 -20.28 -27.86 -13.06
N ALA A 294 -19.34 -28.11 -12.15
CA ALA A 294 -17.91 -28.15 -12.48
C ALA A 294 -17.55 -29.31 -13.42
N ARG A 295 -18.20 -30.47 -13.28
CA ARG A 295 -18.04 -31.59 -14.22
C ARG A 295 -18.44 -31.16 -15.62
N ASP A 296 -19.61 -30.54 -15.76
CA ASP A 296 -20.13 -30.11 -17.06
C ASP A 296 -19.26 -29.02 -17.71
N LEU A 297 -18.70 -28.11 -16.90
CA LEU A 297 -17.86 -27.01 -17.38
C LEU A 297 -16.43 -27.42 -17.72
N TYR A 298 -15.78 -28.23 -16.87
CA TYR A 298 -14.33 -28.44 -16.91
C TYR A 298 -13.92 -29.86 -17.28
N SER A 299 -14.80 -30.85 -17.16
CA SER A 299 -14.48 -32.26 -17.41
C SER A 299 -15.68 -33.04 -17.96
N PRO A 300 -16.23 -32.66 -19.12
CA PRO A 300 -17.41 -33.33 -19.68
C PRO A 300 -17.12 -34.78 -20.10
N ASP A 301 -15.90 -35.05 -20.59
CA ASP A 301 -15.50 -36.35 -21.13
C ASP A 301 -14.49 -37.10 -20.26
N GLN A 302 -14.14 -36.54 -19.09
CA GLN A 302 -13.15 -37.11 -18.18
C GLN A 302 -13.74 -37.30 -16.78
N PRO A 303 -13.35 -38.38 -16.07
CA PRO A 303 -13.77 -38.54 -14.69
C PRO A 303 -13.23 -37.39 -13.84
N LEU A 304 -14.05 -36.93 -12.88
CA LEU A 304 -13.62 -35.95 -11.90
C LEU A 304 -12.39 -36.47 -11.11
N PRO A 305 -11.51 -35.56 -10.67
CA PRO A 305 -10.46 -35.90 -9.72
C PRO A 305 -11.03 -36.62 -8.51
N LEU A 306 -10.31 -37.64 -8.02
CA LEU A 306 -10.76 -38.52 -6.94
C LEU A 306 -11.24 -37.74 -5.70
N ASP A 307 -10.57 -36.65 -5.33
CA ASP A 307 -10.93 -35.82 -4.18
C ASP A 307 -12.36 -35.23 -4.31
N LEU A 308 -12.73 -34.75 -5.51
CA LEU A 308 -14.07 -34.24 -5.78
C LEU A 308 -15.12 -35.36 -5.82
N SER A 309 -14.79 -36.50 -6.41
CA SER A 309 -15.68 -37.67 -6.41
C SER A 309 -15.97 -38.19 -5.00
N VAL A 310 -14.94 -38.27 -4.15
CA VAL A 310 -15.10 -38.68 -2.74
C VAL A 310 -15.94 -37.67 -1.97
N LYS A 311 -15.72 -36.37 -2.17
CA LYS A 311 -16.53 -35.32 -1.54
C LYS A 311 -18.00 -35.39 -1.97
N ALA A 312 -18.27 -35.64 -3.25
CA ALA A 312 -19.63 -35.86 -3.75
C ALA A 312 -20.29 -37.07 -3.08
N GLY A 313 -19.60 -38.23 -3.03
CA GLY A 313 -20.10 -39.43 -2.37
C GLY A 313 -20.38 -39.22 -0.87
N ILE A 314 -19.51 -38.51 -0.15
CA ILE A 314 -19.74 -38.11 1.25
C ILE A 314 -21.00 -37.26 1.35
N CYS A 315 -21.19 -36.26 0.47
CA CYS A 315 -22.38 -35.42 0.48
C CYS A 315 -23.67 -36.23 0.22
N HIS A 316 -23.66 -37.16 -0.73
CA HIS A 316 -24.80 -38.04 -1.00
C HIS A 316 -25.14 -38.93 0.21
N ALA A 317 -24.13 -39.48 0.88
CA ALA A 317 -24.33 -40.26 2.10
C ALA A 317 -24.96 -39.43 3.23
N TYR A 318 -24.55 -38.17 3.42
CA TYR A 318 -25.17 -37.26 4.40
C TYR A 318 -26.62 -36.89 4.05
N LEU A 319 -26.98 -36.90 2.78
CA LEU A 319 -28.35 -36.66 2.31
C LEU A 319 -29.23 -37.94 2.30
N GLY A 320 -28.64 -39.10 2.61
CA GLY A 320 -29.35 -40.38 2.66
C GLY A 320 -29.48 -41.11 1.32
N ASP A 321 -28.77 -40.67 0.29
CA ASP A 321 -28.73 -41.31 -1.02
C ASP A 321 -27.53 -42.25 -1.11
N LEU A 322 -27.71 -43.49 -0.65
CA LEU A 322 -26.62 -44.48 -0.60
C LEU A 322 -26.27 -45.04 -1.98
N GLU A 323 -27.20 -45.04 -2.93
CA GLU A 323 -26.96 -45.52 -4.30
C GLU A 323 -26.05 -44.57 -5.06
N ALA A 324 -26.23 -43.25 -4.89
CA ALA A 324 -25.33 -42.25 -5.48
C ALA A 324 -24.01 -42.07 -4.72
N ALA A 325 -23.92 -42.60 -3.49
CA ALA A 325 -22.72 -42.52 -2.66
C ALA A 325 -21.70 -43.65 -2.91
N GLU A 326 -22.16 -44.81 -3.40
CA GLU A 326 -21.33 -45.97 -3.79
C GLU A 326 -20.59 -45.77 -5.12
#